data_AF-A0A945U4K7-F1
#
_entry.id   AF-A0A945U4K7-F1
#
_cell.length_a   1.000
_cell.length_b   1.000
_cell.length_c   1.000
_cell.angle_alpha   90.00
_cell.angle_beta   90.00
_cell.angle_gamma   90.00
#
_symmetry.space_group_name_H-M   'P 1'
#
loop_
_entity.id
_entity.type
_entity.pdbx_description
1 polymer ?
#
loop_
_entity_poly.entity_id
_entity_poly.type
_entity_poly.pdbx_seq_one_letter_code
_entity_poly.pdbx_strand_id
1 'polypeptide(L)' 'MTARIADEAERAELWPKITAVYKGYDGYQHKTNRLIPVVLLEPVS' A
#
# COMPACT_ATOMS: atom_id res chain seq x y z
N MET A 1 -8.10 -9.04 -14.30
CA MET A 1 -7.49 -8.61 -13.04
C MET A 1 -8.60 -8.20 -12.08
N THR A 2 -8.56 -8.63 -10.82
CA THR A 2 -9.39 -8.13 -9.72
C THR A 2 -8.54 -7.19 -8.88
N ALA A 3 -9.09 -6.05 -8.49
CA ALA A 3 -8.42 -5.07 -7.65
C ALA A 3 -9.20 -4.90 -6.34
N ARG A 4 -8.49 -4.94 -5.20
CA ARG A 4 -9.07 -4.65 -3.88
C ARG A 4 -8.12 -3.82 -3.05
N ILE A 5 -8.67 -3.05 -2.11
CA ILE A 5 -7.87 -2.31 -1.14
C ILE A 5 -7.39 -3.29 -0.07
N ALA A 6 -6.11 -3.21 0.28
CA ALA A 6 -5.52 -3.91 1.41
C ALA A 6 -6.23 -3.51 2.69
N ASP A 7 -6.56 -4.47 3.54
CA ASP A 7 -6.97 -4.15 4.90
C ASP A 7 -5.81 -3.58 5.73
N GLU A 8 -6.07 -3.21 6.99
CA GLU A 8 -5.06 -2.60 7.86
C GLU A 8 -3.86 -3.52 8.12
N ALA A 9 -4.10 -4.83 8.31
CA ALA A 9 -3.05 -5.80 8.59
C ALA A 9 -2.20 -6.07 7.35
N GLU A 10 -2.82 -6.28 6.20
CA GLU A 10 -2.16 -6.43 4.91
C GLU A 10 -1.34 -5.19 4.57
N ARG A 11 -1.91 -3.99 4.76
CA ARG A 11 -1.19 -2.74 4.53
C ARG A 11 0.02 -2.62 5.47
N ALA A 12 -0.12 -2.96 6.75
CA ALA A 12 0.97 -2.89 7.73
C ALA A 12 2.14 -3.81 7.34
N GLU A 13 1.85 -4.97 6.74
CA GLU A 13 2.88 -5.89 6.23
C GLU A 13 3.51 -5.40 4.92
N LEU A 14 2.70 -4.84 4.01
CA LEU A 14 3.14 -4.45 2.66
C LEU A 14 3.86 -3.10 2.64
N TRP A 15 3.47 -2.14 3.49
CA TRP A 15 4.01 -0.78 3.47
C TRP A 15 5.54 -0.73 3.62
N PRO A 16 6.17 -1.45 4.58
CA PRO A 16 7.63 -1.49 4.68
C PRO A 16 8.31 -2.06 3.43
N LYS A 17 7.70 -3.05 2.77
CA LYS A 17 8.23 -3.65 1.54
C LYS A 17 8.17 -2.65 0.37
N ILE A 18 7.06 -1.89 0.26
CA ILE A 18 6.87 -0.86 -0.76
C ILE A 18 7.87 0.28 -0.57
N THR A 19 8.02 0.79 0.65
CA THR A 19 8.92 1.93 0.93
C THR A 19 10.40 1.53 0.89
N ALA A 20 10.72 0.25 1.06
CA ALA A 20 12.06 -0.28 0.81
C ALA A 20 12.45 -0.18 -0.68
N VAL A 21 11.50 -0.40 -1.60
CA VAL A 21 11.72 -0.22 -3.05
C VAL A 21 11.82 1.26 -3.41
N TYR A 22 10.92 2.09 -2.86
CA TYR A 22 10.95 3.53 -3.08
C TYR A 22 10.56 4.32 -1.84
N LYS A 23 11.56 4.95 -1.21
CA LYS A 23 11.41 5.73 0.02
C LYS A 23 10.48 6.95 -0.11
N GLY A 24 10.25 7.45 -1.33
CA GLY A 24 9.39 8.61 -1.54
C GLY A 24 7.94 8.39 -1.12
N TYR A 25 7.45 7.14 -1.16
CA TYR A 25 6.08 6.83 -0.71
C TYR A 25 5.87 7.10 0.79
N ASP A 26 6.88 6.83 1.62
CA ASP A 26 6.80 7.16 3.06
C ASP A 26 6.69 8.67 3.26
N GLY A 27 7.46 9.44 2.47
CA GLY A 27 7.36 10.89 2.41
C GLY A 27 5.98 11.40 2.00
N TYR A 28 5.20 10.66 1.20
CA TYR A 28 3.81 11.02 0.89
C TYR A 28 2.89 10.76 2.07
N GLN A 29 3.08 9.67 2.80
CA GLN A 29 2.29 9.34 3.98
C GLN A 29 2.48 10.39 5.09
N HIS A 30 3.69 10.91 5.30
CA HIS A 30 3.94 11.97 6.29
C HIS A 30 3.27 13.31 5.94
N LYS A 31 2.88 13.52 4.68
CA LYS A 31 2.22 14.76 4.22
C LYS A 31 0.71 14.74 4.40
N THR A 32 0.14 13.66 4.94
CA THR A 32 -1.32 13.52 5.04
C THR A 32 -1.74 12.69 6.24
N ASN A 33 -2.89 13.04 6.83
CA ASN A 33 -3.45 12.31 7.96
C ASN A 33 -4.24 11.07 7.54
N ARG A 34 -4.61 10.95 6.25
CA ARG A 34 -5.27 9.73 5.75
C ARG A 34 -4.23 8.64 5.54
N LEU A 35 -4.58 7.40 5.88
CA LEU A 35 -3.78 6.25 5.45
C LEU A 35 -3.83 6.15 3.93
N ILE A 36 -2.66 6.17 3.28
CA ILE A 36 -2.58 5.95 1.83
C ILE A 36 -2.98 4.49 1.58
N PRO A 37 -4.02 4.25 0.78
CA PRO A 37 -4.49 2.90 0.49
C PRO A 37 -3.49 2.16 -0.40
N VAL A 38 -3.25 0.89 -0.09
CA VAL A 38 -2.52 -0.05 -0.93
C VAL A 38 -3.54 -0.89 -1.67
N VAL A 39 -3.38 -1.08 -2.97
CA VAL A 39 -4.28 -1.88 -3.79
C VAL A 39 -3.56 -3.16 -4.20
N LEU A 40 -4.18 -4.30 -3.91
CA LEU A 40 -3.73 -5.61 -4.36
C LEU A 40 -4.39 -5.92 -5.70
N LEU A 41 -3.57 -6.35 -6.66
CA LEU A 41 -4.01 -6.78 -7.98
C LEU A 41 -3.83 -8.29 -8.08
N GLU A 42 -4.93 -9.01 -8.26
CA GLU A 42 -4.99 -10.45 -8.35
C GLU A 42 -5.48 -10.87 -9.76
N PRO A 43 -4.93 -11.92 -10.39
CA PRO A 43 -5.47 -12.45 -11.63
C PRO A 43 -6.94 -12.85 -11.47
N VAL A 44 -7.77 -12.63 -12.50
CA VAL A 44 -9.08 -13.33 -12.57
C VAL A 44 -8.86 -14.62 -13.34
N SER A 45 -9.43 -15.69 -12.81
CA SER A 45 -9.54 -16.98 -13.46
C SER A 45 -10.52 -16.92 -14.64
#